data_AF-A0A8E2B554-F1
#
_entry.id   AF-A0A8E2B554-F1
#
_cell.length_a   1.000
_cell.length_b   1.000
_cell.length_c   1.000
_cell.angle_alpha   90.00
_cell.angle_beta   90.00
_cell.angle_gamma   90.00
#
_symmetry.space_group_name_H-M   'P 1'
#
loop_
_entity.id
_entity.type
_entity.pdbx_description
1 polymer ?
#
loop_
_entity_poly.entity_id
_entity_poly.type
_entity_poly.pdbx_seq_one_letter_code
_entity_poly.pdbx_strand_id
1 'polypeptide(L)'
;MCSTRPGALGPAVGAWVAEAIGPRARELGAELVPVSLADLELPFLDEEEHPSSGVYRQEHTRRWSELADAADGFIVVTPEYNYGMPATLKNALDYLGREWAWKPMGFVSYGNTSAGTRAVQHAKQVVTTLRLVPLGATVAIRIADATEQGRVLPDAARASAATGMLEELVRVAHALRPMRERARADSTPLISLPGAYVRQLTADDAPEVAVLQRCCWVDEALANDTLDLPTLRESVAEVREWLAAWRAWGLWRDGRLLGMVRARQTGADWHIGRLAVAPDLRGQGLGRRLLQLAEAAAGPEVRRFALSTGAASSGNLALYASEGYRTLSGAIDGVVSLAKDAQPILAAVGPAEVETVRPDPR
;
A
#
# COMPACT_ATOMS: atom_id res chain seq x y z
N MET A 1 18.63 -11.84 5.59
CA MET A 1 19.83 -12.33 6.31
C MET A 1 20.78 -11.17 6.52
N CYS A 2 21.21 -10.94 7.77
CA CYS A 2 21.88 -9.69 8.15
C CYS A 2 23.41 -9.74 8.18
N SER A 3 24.03 -10.92 8.21
CA SER A 3 25.49 -11.03 8.23
C SER A 3 26.07 -11.17 6.83
N THR A 4 27.11 -10.40 6.53
CA THR A 4 27.90 -10.49 5.29
C THR A 4 29.22 -11.27 5.46
N ARG A 5 29.51 -11.77 6.67
CA ARG A 5 30.72 -12.56 6.94
C ARG A 5 30.79 -13.79 6.01
N PRO A 6 31.94 -14.07 5.36
CA PRO A 6 32.15 -15.33 4.66
C PRO A 6 31.88 -16.52 5.59
N GLY A 7 31.12 -17.52 5.12
CA GLY A 7 30.72 -18.67 5.92
C GLY A 7 29.83 -18.34 7.13
N ALA A 8 29.08 -17.23 7.07
CA ALA A 8 28.06 -16.94 8.08
C ALA A 8 26.99 -18.04 8.12
N LEU A 9 26.47 -18.32 9.31
CA LEU A 9 25.34 -19.24 9.51
C LEU A 9 24.00 -18.64 9.03
N GLY A 10 23.94 -17.33 8.80
CA GLY A 10 22.73 -16.60 8.44
C GLY A 10 21.95 -17.16 7.25
N PRO A 11 22.59 -17.50 6.12
CA PRO A 11 21.93 -18.18 5.00
C PRO A 11 21.28 -19.51 5.38
N ALA A 12 21.95 -20.35 6.18
CA ALA A 12 21.39 -21.63 6.64
C ALA A 12 20.17 -21.43 7.56
N VAL A 13 20.22 -20.44 8.45
CA VAL A 13 19.06 -20.07 9.29
C VAL A 13 17.93 -19.50 8.43
N GLY A 14 18.24 -18.64 7.46
CA GLY A 14 17.24 -18.08 6.55
C GLY A 14 16.52 -19.16 5.73
N ALA A 15 17.27 -20.13 5.19
CA ALA A 15 16.71 -21.26 4.47
C ALA A 15 15.78 -22.11 5.37
N TRP A 16 16.23 -22.42 6.59
CA TRP A 16 15.41 -23.14 7.56
C TRP A 16 14.11 -22.39 7.91
N VAL A 17 14.18 -21.07 8.14
CA VAL A 17 12.99 -20.26 8.43
C VAL A 17 12.01 -20.31 7.26
N ALA A 18 12.51 -20.08 6.03
CA ALA A 18 11.68 -20.07 4.83
C ALA A 18 10.98 -21.43 4.60
N GLU A 19 11.70 -22.54 4.84
CA GLU A 19 11.12 -23.89 4.80
C GLU A 19 10.06 -24.08 5.88
N ALA A 20 10.37 -23.73 7.13
CA ALA A 20 9.48 -23.92 8.28
C ALA A 20 8.16 -23.15 8.15
N ILE A 21 8.19 -21.93 7.61
CA ILE A 21 7.00 -21.07 7.52
C ILE A 21 6.33 -21.10 6.14
N GLY A 22 6.98 -21.65 5.11
CA GLY A 22 6.52 -21.65 3.73
C GLY A 22 5.11 -22.21 3.49
N PRO A 23 4.72 -23.36 4.09
CA PRO A 23 3.35 -23.85 4.01
C PRO A 23 2.32 -22.86 4.54
N ARG A 24 2.58 -22.28 5.72
CA ARG A 24 1.67 -21.34 6.37
C ARG A 24 1.61 -20.00 5.63
N ALA A 25 2.74 -19.53 5.09
CA ALA A 25 2.78 -18.32 4.27
C ALA A 25 1.83 -18.43 3.07
N ARG A 26 1.84 -19.56 2.37
CA ARG A 26 0.91 -19.81 1.24
C ARG A 26 -0.56 -19.82 1.67
N GLU A 27 -0.89 -20.44 2.80
CA GLU A 27 -2.26 -20.43 3.33
C GLU A 27 -2.74 -19.02 3.69
N LEU A 28 -1.84 -18.19 4.19
CA LEU A 28 -2.11 -16.79 4.55
C LEU A 28 -2.06 -15.85 3.34
N GLY A 29 -1.72 -16.33 2.14
CA GLY A 29 -1.50 -15.49 0.96
C GLY A 29 -0.29 -14.55 1.08
N ALA A 30 0.67 -14.88 1.94
CA ALA A 30 1.89 -14.10 2.13
C ALA A 30 3.00 -14.59 1.19
N GLU A 31 3.56 -13.67 0.42
CA GLU A 31 4.76 -13.92 -0.38
C GLU A 31 6.03 -13.79 0.49
N LEU A 32 6.92 -14.78 0.40
CA LEU A 32 8.21 -14.74 1.09
C LEU A 32 9.30 -14.34 0.09
N VAL A 33 9.98 -13.23 0.36
CA VAL A 33 11.10 -12.73 -0.45
C VAL A 33 12.39 -12.83 0.36
N PRO A 34 13.24 -13.85 0.15
CA PRO A 34 14.52 -13.96 0.82
C PRO A 34 15.48 -12.87 0.35
N VAL A 35 16.09 -12.13 1.28
CA VAL A 35 17.05 -11.07 0.97
C VAL A 35 18.30 -11.23 1.81
N SER A 36 19.48 -11.23 1.17
CA SER A 36 20.76 -11.16 1.85
C SER A 36 21.30 -9.74 1.78
N LEU A 37 21.71 -9.16 2.92
CA LEU A 37 22.40 -7.86 2.89
C LEU A 37 23.77 -7.94 2.17
N ALA A 38 24.34 -9.14 2.01
CA ALA A 38 25.57 -9.31 1.23
C ALA A 38 25.34 -9.04 -0.26
N ASP A 39 24.18 -9.45 -0.78
CA ASP A 39 23.85 -9.35 -2.21
C ASP A 39 23.43 -7.93 -2.61
N LEU A 40 23.09 -7.10 -1.63
CA LEU A 40 22.81 -5.68 -1.85
C LEU A 40 24.09 -4.84 -2.01
N GLU A 41 25.24 -5.37 -1.57
CA GLU A 41 26.55 -4.70 -1.66
C GLU A 41 26.54 -3.25 -1.16
N LEU A 42 25.75 -2.95 -0.13
CA LEU A 42 25.66 -1.60 0.44
C LEU A 42 27.01 -1.16 1.01
N PRO A 43 27.60 -0.05 0.53
CA PRO A 43 28.71 0.63 1.20
C PRO A 43 28.32 1.04 2.62
N PHE A 44 29.27 1.52 3.43
CA PHE A 44 28.86 2.34 4.58
C PHE A 44 28.16 3.59 4.05
N LEU A 45 27.03 3.94 4.67
CA LEU A 45 26.13 5.01 4.23
C LEU A 45 26.84 6.13 3.44
N ASP A 46 26.60 6.13 2.14
CA ASP A 46 27.28 6.96 1.12
C ASP A 46 26.31 7.84 0.32
N GLU A 47 25.07 8.00 0.81
CA GLU A 47 24.13 8.99 0.29
C GLU A 47 24.48 10.39 0.82
N GLU A 48 24.47 11.39 -0.06
CA GLU A 48 24.66 12.80 0.32
C GLU A 48 23.46 13.36 1.09
N GLU A 49 22.26 12.93 0.69
CA GLU A 49 21.01 13.40 1.24
C GLU A 49 20.62 12.58 2.48
N HIS A 50 19.98 13.23 3.45
CA HIS A 50 19.44 12.51 4.60
C HIS A 50 18.27 11.59 4.17
N PRO A 51 18.18 10.33 4.64
CA PRO A 51 17.15 9.37 4.22
C PRO A 51 15.70 9.85 4.39
N SER A 52 15.46 10.79 5.31
CA SER A 52 14.13 11.40 5.50
C SER A 52 13.65 12.23 4.31
N SER A 53 14.54 12.65 3.41
CA SER A 53 14.17 13.35 2.17
C SER A 53 13.48 12.41 1.16
N GLY A 54 13.74 11.11 1.26
CA GLY A 54 13.34 10.12 0.25
C GLY A 54 14.03 10.30 -1.11
N VAL A 55 15.06 11.15 -1.19
CA VAL A 55 15.86 11.38 -2.40
C VAL A 55 17.09 10.50 -2.34
N TYR A 56 17.11 9.47 -3.18
CA TYR A 56 18.23 8.51 -3.27
C TYR A 56 18.95 8.67 -4.59
N ARG A 57 20.26 8.92 -4.56
CA ARG A 57 21.07 9.12 -5.77
C ARG A 57 21.70 7.82 -6.23
N GLN A 58 22.08 6.95 -5.31
CA GLN A 58 22.78 5.72 -5.63
C GLN A 58 21.83 4.62 -6.09
N GLU A 59 22.28 3.81 -7.05
CA GLU A 59 21.50 2.68 -7.58
C GLU A 59 21.23 1.62 -6.50
N HIS A 60 22.22 1.31 -5.66
CA HIS A 60 22.05 0.34 -4.58
C HIS A 60 21.00 0.79 -3.57
N THR A 61 20.94 2.09 -3.25
CA THR A 61 19.94 2.65 -2.35
C THR A 61 18.55 2.63 -2.97
N ARG A 62 18.39 2.96 -4.26
CA ARG A 62 17.09 2.87 -4.95
C ARG A 62 16.56 1.45 -4.97
N ARG A 63 17.41 0.48 -5.33
CA ARG A 63 17.07 -0.96 -5.27
C ARG A 63 16.65 -1.40 -3.87
N TRP A 64 17.37 -0.94 -2.84
CA TRP A 64 17.04 -1.26 -1.46
C TRP A 64 15.72 -0.60 -1.02
N SER A 65 15.52 0.67 -1.39
CA SER A 65 14.29 1.42 -1.14
C SER A 65 13.09 0.76 -1.78
N GLU A 66 13.17 0.34 -3.05
CA GLU A 66 12.09 -0.33 -3.77
C GLU A 66 11.70 -1.65 -3.08
N LEU A 67 12.70 -2.45 -2.71
CA LEU A 67 12.45 -3.72 -2.03
C LEU A 67 11.83 -3.51 -0.64
N ALA A 68 12.37 -2.55 0.13
CA ALA A 68 11.85 -2.24 1.44
C ALA A 68 10.43 -1.66 1.37
N ASP A 69 10.16 -0.77 0.40
CA ASP A 69 8.86 -0.12 0.21
C ASP A 69 7.77 -1.13 -0.18
N ALA A 70 8.08 -2.05 -1.08
CA ALA A 70 7.17 -3.11 -1.54
C ALA A 70 6.78 -4.10 -0.44
N ALA A 71 7.63 -4.31 0.57
CA ALA A 71 7.36 -5.27 1.64
C ALA A 71 6.28 -4.76 2.63
N ASP A 72 5.36 -5.64 3.03
CA ASP A 72 4.35 -5.35 4.06
C ASP A 72 4.87 -5.57 5.50
N GLY A 73 6.01 -6.25 5.67
CA GLY A 73 6.63 -6.58 6.96
C GLY A 73 7.96 -7.32 6.76
N PHE A 74 8.72 -7.51 7.86
CA PHE A 74 10.07 -8.08 7.80
C PHE A 74 10.28 -9.21 8.81
N ILE A 75 10.97 -10.28 8.40
CA ILE A 75 11.57 -11.26 9.31
C ILE A 75 13.09 -11.09 9.26
N VAL A 76 13.66 -10.58 10.34
CA VAL A 76 15.09 -10.27 10.44
C VAL A 76 15.85 -11.48 10.99
N VAL A 77 16.67 -12.09 10.13
CA VAL A 77 17.58 -13.18 10.50
C VAL A 77 18.95 -12.61 10.85
N THR A 78 19.26 -12.51 12.15
CA THR A 78 20.42 -11.74 12.65
C THR A 78 21.30 -12.51 13.64
N PRO A 79 22.63 -12.51 13.49
CA PRO A 79 23.53 -12.90 14.58
C PRO A 79 23.58 -11.83 15.68
N GLU A 80 24.24 -12.17 16.77
CA GLU A 80 24.78 -11.20 17.72
C GLU A 80 26.30 -11.07 17.60
N TYR A 81 26.76 -9.81 17.46
CA TYR A 81 28.16 -9.44 17.45
C TYR A 81 28.43 -8.49 18.61
N ASN A 82 29.36 -8.87 19.50
CA ASN A 82 29.82 -8.06 20.63
C ASN A 82 28.66 -7.41 21.41
N TYR A 83 27.68 -8.22 21.84
CA TYR A 83 26.52 -7.77 22.62
C TYR A 83 25.49 -6.92 21.83
N GLY A 84 25.60 -6.82 20.51
CA GLY A 84 24.73 -5.97 19.70
C GLY A 84 24.34 -6.57 18.35
N MET A 85 23.49 -5.82 17.64
CA MET A 85 23.20 -6.11 16.24
C MET A 85 24.43 -5.90 15.36
N PRO A 86 24.54 -6.61 14.23
CA PRO A 86 25.63 -6.39 13.27
C PRO A 86 25.59 -4.98 12.69
N ALA A 87 26.77 -4.41 12.43
CA ALA A 87 26.90 -3.11 11.75
C ALA A 87 26.19 -3.10 10.39
N THR A 88 26.17 -4.22 9.67
CA THR A 88 25.46 -4.40 8.40
C THR A 88 23.96 -4.22 8.51
N LEU A 89 23.33 -4.73 9.58
CA LEU A 89 21.89 -4.50 9.83
C LEU A 89 21.62 -3.03 10.12
N LYS A 90 22.44 -2.40 10.99
CA LYS A 90 22.31 -0.99 11.30
C LYS A 90 22.46 -0.11 10.05
N ASN A 91 23.50 -0.37 9.26
CA ASN A 91 23.77 0.33 8.02
C ASN A 91 22.58 0.22 7.05
N ALA A 92 22.05 -0.99 6.83
CA ALA A 92 20.88 -1.18 5.96
C ALA A 92 19.62 -0.44 6.46
N LEU A 93 19.41 -0.34 7.78
CA LEU A 93 18.32 0.45 8.36
C LEU A 93 18.54 1.95 8.16
N ASP A 94 19.79 2.43 8.27
CA ASP A 94 20.15 3.84 8.16
C ASP A 94 20.06 4.41 6.74
N TYR A 95 20.08 3.56 5.70
CA TYR A 95 19.94 4.03 4.31
C TYR A 95 18.55 4.60 3.98
N LEU A 96 17.51 4.18 4.71
CA LEU A 96 16.13 4.45 4.35
C LEU A 96 15.37 5.15 5.50
N GLY A 97 14.26 5.79 5.18
CA GLY A 97 13.46 6.58 6.12
C GLY A 97 12.00 6.15 6.13
N ARG A 98 11.22 6.72 5.21
CA ARG A 98 9.76 6.55 5.16
C ARG A 98 9.32 5.10 4.86
N GLU A 99 10.17 4.34 4.19
CA GLU A 99 9.94 2.97 3.71
C GLU A 99 9.69 2.01 4.89
N TRP A 100 10.17 2.36 6.10
CA TRP A 100 10.06 1.56 7.31
C TRP A 100 8.73 1.69 8.04
N ALA A 101 8.07 2.84 7.94
CA ALA A 101 7.01 3.20 8.86
C ALA A 101 5.81 2.25 8.80
N TRP A 102 5.32 1.86 9.98
CA TRP A 102 4.13 1.04 10.20
C TRP A 102 4.19 -0.38 9.59
N LYS A 103 5.40 -0.90 9.38
CA LYS A 103 5.63 -2.29 8.99
C LYS A 103 6.03 -3.13 10.22
N PRO A 104 5.39 -4.29 10.47
CA PRO A 104 5.81 -5.18 11.54
C PRO A 104 7.17 -5.82 11.24
N MET A 105 7.92 -6.12 12.30
CA MET A 105 9.22 -6.77 12.21
C MET A 105 9.37 -7.90 13.25
N GLY A 106 9.45 -9.14 12.76
CA GLY A 106 9.80 -10.32 13.56
C GLY A 106 11.31 -10.57 13.55
N PHE A 107 11.82 -11.26 14.58
CA PHE A 107 13.26 -11.55 14.71
C PHE A 107 13.52 -13.05 14.86
N VAL A 108 14.46 -13.54 14.03
CA VAL A 108 15.12 -14.84 14.20
C VAL A 108 16.58 -14.56 14.51
N SER A 109 16.93 -14.63 15.80
CA SER A 109 18.30 -14.37 16.25
C SER A 109 19.09 -15.65 16.42
N TYR A 110 20.40 -15.57 16.23
CA TYR A 110 21.29 -16.68 16.54
C TYR A 110 22.60 -16.21 17.18
N GLY A 111 23.15 -17.06 18.04
CA GLY A 111 24.39 -16.76 18.76
C GLY A 111 24.74 -17.89 19.72
N ASN A 112 25.80 -17.70 20.51
CA ASN A 112 26.16 -18.67 21.53
C ASN A 112 25.35 -18.40 22.82
N THR A 113 25.93 -17.77 23.83
CA THR A 113 25.35 -17.62 25.18
C THR A 113 23.91 -17.09 25.21
N SER A 114 23.59 -16.03 24.47
CA SER A 114 22.27 -15.37 24.48
C SER A 114 21.32 -15.85 23.38
N ALA A 115 21.74 -16.79 22.52
CA ALA A 115 21.04 -17.13 21.28
C ALA A 115 20.74 -15.90 20.38
N GLY A 116 21.51 -14.82 20.53
CA GLY A 116 21.39 -13.58 19.78
C GLY A 116 20.33 -12.58 20.28
N THR A 117 19.69 -12.85 21.42
CA THR A 117 18.61 -12.02 21.96
C THR A 117 19.03 -10.59 22.32
N ARG A 118 20.30 -10.34 22.64
CA ARG A 118 20.77 -8.97 22.94
C ARG A 118 20.87 -8.13 21.68
N ALA A 119 21.25 -8.73 20.56
CA ALA A 119 21.19 -8.08 19.26
C ALA A 119 19.76 -7.62 18.92
N VAL A 120 18.75 -8.44 19.25
CA VAL A 120 17.34 -8.07 19.08
C VAL A 120 16.98 -6.87 19.96
N GLN A 121 17.34 -6.88 21.24
CA GLN A 121 17.06 -5.76 22.14
C GLN A 121 17.75 -4.45 21.69
N HIS A 122 19.00 -4.55 21.21
CA HIS A 122 19.71 -3.41 20.65
C HIS A 122 19.01 -2.88 19.38
N ALA A 123 18.59 -3.77 18.46
CA ALA A 123 17.89 -3.38 17.24
C ALA A 123 16.52 -2.74 17.53
N LYS A 124 15.81 -3.17 18.58
CA LYS A 124 14.48 -2.65 18.95
C LYS A 124 14.44 -1.12 19.14
N GLN A 125 15.51 -0.53 19.68
CA GLN A 125 15.60 0.93 19.84
C GLN A 125 15.62 1.65 18.48
N VAL A 126 16.38 1.11 17.52
CA VAL A 126 16.51 1.70 16.18
C VAL A 126 15.22 1.53 15.39
N VAL A 127 14.69 0.31 15.31
CA VAL A 127 13.51 0.03 14.47
C VAL A 127 12.27 0.77 14.98
N THR A 128 12.11 0.93 16.30
CA THR A 128 11.01 1.73 16.87
C THR A 128 11.13 3.20 16.49
N THR A 129 12.35 3.75 16.47
CA THR A 129 12.60 5.14 16.02
C THR A 129 12.25 5.33 14.55
N LEU A 130 12.49 4.31 13.72
CA LEU A 130 12.10 4.26 12.31
C LEU A 130 10.59 3.98 12.10
N ARG A 131 9.81 3.90 13.19
CA ARG A 131 8.37 3.59 13.19
C ARG A 131 8.02 2.20 12.66
N LEU A 132 8.97 1.26 12.67
CA LEU A 132 8.65 -0.17 12.55
C LEU A 132 7.98 -0.64 13.85
N VAL A 133 7.21 -1.72 13.74
CA VAL A 133 6.52 -2.34 14.88
C VAL A 133 7.18 -3.68 15.20
N PRO A 134 8.17 -3.73 16.12
CA PRO A 134 8.81 -4.98 16.48
C PRO A 134 7.83 -5.90 17.20
N LEU A 135 7.74 -7.16 16.77
CA LEU A 135 6.83 -8.14 17.36
C LEU A 135 7.31 -8.62 18.74
N GLY A 136 6.34 -9.14 19.50
CA GLY A 136 6.63 -9.82 20.77
C GLY A 136 7.26 -11.19 20.55
N ALA A 137 6.73 -11.97 19.61
CA ALA A 137 7.27 -13.28 19.24
C ALA A 137 8.66 -13.15 18.60
N THR A 138 9.60 -13.97 19.09
CA THR A 138 10.97 -14.06 18.56
C THR A 138 11.44 -15.51 18.57
N VAL A 139 12.19 -15.92 17.55
CA VAL A 139 12.87 -17.22 17.52
C VAL A 139 14.34 -17.00 17.84
N ALA A 140 14.86 -17.64 18.89
CA ALA A 140 16.25 -17.53 19.30
C ALA A 140 16.97 -18.87 19.18
N ILE A 141 18.05 -18.91 18.42
CA ILE A 141 18.80 -20.13 18.09
C ILE A 141 20.16 -20.08 18.81
N ARG A 142 20.34 -20.98 19.79
CA ARG A 142 21.65 -21.22 20.40
C ARG A 142 22.45 -22.15 19.49
N ILE A 143 23.54 -21.64 18.91
CA ILE A 143 24.31 -22.35 17.88
C ILE A 143 24.77 -23.72 18.39
N ALA A 144 25.29 -23.78 19.62
CA ALA A 144 25.83 -25.01 20.20
C ALA A 144 24.80 -26.15 20.33
N ASP A 145 23.51 -25.83 20.47
CA ASP A 145 22.47 -26.84 20.72
C ASP A 145 21.67 -27.19 19.47
N ALA A 146 21.60 -26.25 18.52
CA ALA A 146 20.59 -26.25 17.48
C ALA A 146 21.19 -26.36 16.07
N THR A 147 22.51 -26.52 15.96
CA THR A 147 23.21 -26.60 14.68
C THR A 147 24.26 -27.70 14.65
N GLU A 148 24.41 -28.31 13.48
CA GLU A 148 25.43 -29.32 13.19
C GLU A 148 25.92 -29.12 11.76
N GLN A 149 27.24 -29.15 11.55
CA GLN A 149 27.87 -28.98 10.22
C GLN A 149 27.35 -27.74 9.44
N GLY A 150 27.10 -26.63 10.15
CA GLY A 150 26.61 -25.38 9.55
C GLY A 150 25.13 -25.40 9.14
N ARG A 151 24.38 -26.43 9.52
CA ARG A 151 22.94 -26.54 9.29
C ARG A 151 22.16 -26.43 10.58
N VAL A 152 20.93 -25.95 10.46
CA VAL A 152 19.99 -25.87 11.57
C VAL A 152 19.31 -27.23 11.73
N LEU A 153 19.43 -27.84 12.92
CA LEU A 153 18.81 -29.13 13.20
C LEU A 153 17.27 -29.00 13.21
N PRO A 154 16.53 -30.00 12.69
CA PRO A 154 15.06 -30.00 12.77
C PRO A 154 14.58 -29.96 14.22
N ASP A 155 13.57 -29.13 14.48
CA ASP A 155 12.93 -29.03 15.79
C ASP A 155 11.49 -28.52 15.63
N ALA A 156 10.53 -29.33 16.07
CA ALA A 156 9.11 -29.05 15.88
C ALA A 156 8.64 -27.83 16.69
N ALA A 157 9.16 -27.62 17.90
CA ALA A 157 8.78 -26.49 18.74
C ALA A 157 9.27 -25.16 18.14
N ARG A 158 10.49 -25.16 17.58
CA ARG A 158 11.09 -24.02 16.91
C ARG A 158 10.39 -23.71 15.58
N ALA A 159 10.03 -24.73 14.82
CA ALA A 159 9.22 -24.57 13.61
C ALA A 159 7.86 -23.95 13.97
N SER A 160 7.18 -24.47 14.98
CA SER A 160 5.91 -23.92 15.48
C SER A 160 6.04 -22.47 15.96
N ALA A 161 7.12 -22.12 16.67
CA ALA A 161 7.40 -20.73 17.07
C ALA A 161 7.62 -19.80 15.86
N ALA A 162 8.33 -20.25 14.82
CA ALA A 162 8.51 -19.50 13.59
C ALA A 162 7.18 -19.30 12.85
N THR A 163 6.32 -20.32 12.81
CA THR A 163 4.97 -20.24 12.26
C THR A 163 4.11 -19.22 13.02
N GLY A 164 4.09 -19.27 14.35
CA GLY A 164 3.33 -18.32 15.17
C GLY A 164 3.80 -16.87 15.00
N MET A 165 5.12 -16.66 14.87
CA MET A 165 5.68 -15.34 14.55
C MET A 165 5.20 -14.83 13.18
N LEU A 166 5.14 -15.68 12.14
CA LEU A 166 4.60 -15.30 10.83
C LEU A 166 3.11 -14.92 10.93
N GLU A 167 2.31 -15.68 11.67
CA GLU A 167 0.88 -15.39 11.85
C GLU A 167 0.65 -14.06 12.59
N GLU A 168 1.45 -13.75 13.61
CA GLU A 168 1.43 -12.44 14.26
C GLU A 168 1.84 -11.34 13.27
N LEU A 169 2.92 -11.54 12.52
CA LEU A 169 3.42 -10.59 11.54
C LEU A 169 2.36 -10.24 10.49
N VAL A 170 1.75 -11.24 9.85
CA VAL A 170 0.71 -11.04 8.83
C VAL A 170 -0.49 -10.29 9.40
N ARG A 171 -0.94 -10.68 10.61
CA ARG A 171 -2.07 -10.01 11.29
C ARG A 171 -1.79 -8.54 11.57
N VAL A 172 -0.60 -8.22 12.09
CA VAL A 172 -0.20 -6.84 12.37
C VAL A 172 0.00 -6.06 11.06
N ALA A 173 0.54 -6.70 10.02
CA ALA A 173 0.71 -6.08 8.71
C ALA A 173 -0.63 -5.64 8.12
N HIS A 174 -1.66 -6.49 8.19
CA HIS A 174 -3.02 -6.14 7.77
C HIS A 174 -3.62 -5.03 8.63
N ALA A 175 -3.50 -5.10 9.96
CA ALA A 175 -4.05 -4.10 10.86
C ALA A 175 -3.44 -2.70 10.64
N LEU A 176 -2.16 -2.64 10.27
CA LEU A 176 -1.44 -1.37 10.03
C LEU A 176 -1.47 -0.91 8.57
N ARG A 177 -2.05 -1.68 7.65
CA ARG A 177 -2.16 -1.30 6.23
C ARG A 177 -2.76 0.10 6.04
N PRO A 178 -3.85 0.52 6.73
CA PRO A 178 -4.41 1.86 6.53
C PRO A 178 -3.43 2.99 6.87
N MET A 179 -2.56 2.79 7.86
CA MET A 179 -1.53 3.79 8.21
C MET A 179 -0.46 3.91 7.14
N ARG A 180 -0.09 2.78 6.51
CA ARG A 180 0.87 2.76 5.38
C ARG A 180 0.26 3.39 4.14
N GLU A 181 -0.96 3.00 3.78
CA GLU A 181 -1.65 3.55 2.62
C GLU A 181 -1.78 5.06 2.69
N ARG A 182 -2.26 5.60 3.82
CA ARG A 182 -2.42 7.05 4.02
C ARG A 182 -1.12 7.84 3.90
N ALA A 183 0.02 7.21 4.20
CA ALA A 183 1.33 7.83 4.14
C ALA A 183 2.00 7.76 2.75
N ARG A 184 1.39 7.05 1.78
CA ARG A 184 1.93 6.96 0.42
C ARG A 184 1.87 8.30 -0.29
N ALA A 185 2.84 8.55 -1.17
CA ALA A 185 2.94 9.81 -1.92
C ALA A 185 1.76 10.07 -2.87
N ASP A 186 1.11 9.00 -3.34
CA ASP A 186 -0.08 9.07 -4.21
C ASP A 186 -1.40 9.22 -3.43
N SER A 187 -1.33 9.25 -2.09
CA SER A 187 -2.51 9.40 -1.24
C SER A 187 -2.76 10.88 -0.91
N THR A 188 -3.96 11.35 -1.23
CA THR A 188 -4.38 12.73 -0.96
C THR A 188 -5.36 12.76 0.21
N PRO A 189 -5.03 13.41 1.35
CA PRO A 189 -5.98 13.59 2.45
C PRO A 189 -7.22 14.37 2.02
N LEU A 190 -8.40 13.94 2.48
CA LEU A 190 -9.64 14.66 2.23
C LEU A 190 -10.03 15.49 3.46
N ILE A 191 -9.75 16.80 3.41
CA ILE A 191 -9.96 17.72 4.54
C ILE A 191 -11.41 17.72 5.04
N SER A 192 -12.40 17.56 4.14
CA SER A 192 -13.82 17.57 4.48
C SER A 192 -14.29 16.32 5.25
N LEU A 193 -13.49 15.25 5.28
CA LEU A 193 -13.80 14.04 6.01
C LEU A 193 -12.55 13.59 6.80
N PRO A 194 -12.42 14.00 8.08
CA PRO A 194 -11.25 13.68 8.89
C PRO A 194 -10.90 12.20 8.87
N GLY A 195 -9.60 11.92 8.67
CA GLY A 195 -9.08 10.55 8.56
C GLY A 195 -9.25 9.91 7.18
N ALA A 196 -10.03 10.50 6.28
CA ALA A 196 -10.19 9.97 4.94
C ALA A 196 -9.06 10.42 3.99
N TYR A 197 -8.76 9.56 3.02
CA TYR A 197 -7.78 9.78 1.98
C TYR A 197 -8.27 9.18 0.67
N VAL A 198 -7.76 9.70 -0.44
CA VAL A 198 -7.99 9.12 -1.76
C VAL A 198 -6.69 8.55 -2.29
N ARG A 199 -6.75 7.32 -2.83
CA ARG A 199 -5.65 6.68 -3.54
C ARG A 199 -6.16 5.98 -4.79
N GLN A 200 -5.24 5.65 -5.69
CA GLN A 200 -5.55 4.78 -6.82
C GLN A 200 -5.93 3.38 -6.31
N LEU A 201 -6.93 2.77 -6.95
CA LEU A 201 -7.32 1.39 -6.71
C LEU A 201 -6.46 0.45 -7.55
N THR A 202 -6.07 -0.68 -6.98
CA THR A 202 -5.35 -1.76 -7.66
C THR A 202 -6.24 -3.00 -7.79
N ALA A 203 -5.77 -3.98 -8.54
CA ALA A 203 -6.40 -5.30 -8.66
C ALA A 203 -6.73 -5.94 -7.28
N ASP A 204 -5.93 -5.66 -6.25
CA ASP A 204 -6.11 -6.24 -4.92
C ASP A 204 -7.27 -5.62 -4.13
N ASP A 205 -7.76 -4.46 -4.56
CA ASP A 205 -8.93 -3.82 -3.96
C ASP A 205 -10.25 -4.39 -4.49
N ALA A 206 -10.21 -5.36 -5.43
CA ALA A 206 -11.39 -5.93 -6.06
C ALA A 206 -12.47 -6.43 -5.07
N PRO A 207 -12.13 -7.11 -3.95
CA PRO A 207 -13.14 -7.51 -2.96
C PRO A 207 -13.87 -6.33 -2.32
N GLU A 208 -13.15 -5.28 -1.92
CA GLU A 208 -13.72 -4.06 -1.31
C GLU A 208 -14.60 -3.31 -2.31
N VAL A 209 -14.14 -3.23 -3.56
CA VAL A 209 -14.90 -2.63 -4.65
C VAL A 209 -16.20 -3.39 -4.92
N ALA A 210 -16.17 -4.73 -4.94
CA ALA A 210 -17.37 -5.54 -5.13
C ALA A 210 -18.39 -5.33 -4.01
N VAL A 211 -17.94 -5.22 -2.76
CA VAL A 211 -18.81 -4.91 -1.61
C VAL A 211 -19.42 -3.51 -1.77
N LEU A 212 -18.60 -2.48 -1.99
CA LEU A 212 -19.08 -1.11 -2.15
C LEU A 212 -20.08 -0.98 -3.30
N GLN A 213 -19.80 -1.62 -4.45
CA GLN A 213 -20.68 -1.62 -5.62
C GLN A 213 -22.04 -2.22 -5.28
N ARG A 214 -22.07 -3.39 -4.63
CA ARG A 214 -23.32 -4.03 -4.22
C ARG A 214 -24.13 -3.13 -3.29
N CYS A 215 -23.48 -2.48 -2.31
CA CYS A 215 -24.15 -1.54 -1.42
C CYS A 215 -24.69 -0.31 -2.16
N CYS A 216 -23.97 0.20 -3.17
CA CYS A 216 -24.33 1.44 -3.84
C CYS A 216 -25.42 1.28 -4.91
N TRP A 217 -25.55 0.09 -5.52
CA TRP A 217 -26.51 -0.19 -6.59
C TRP A 217 -27.84 -0.80 -6.11
N VAL A 218 -28.03 -1.05 -4.82
CA VAL A 218 -29.33 -1.53 -4.29
C VAL A 218 -30.44 -0.54 -4.61
N ASP A 219 -30.24 0.76 -4.40
CA ASP A 219 -31.28 1.77 -4.66
C ASP A 219 -31.63 1.86 -6.15
N GLU A 220 -30.65 1.66 -7.03
CA GLU A 220 -30.88 1.59 -8.47
C GLU A 220 -31.71 0.35 -8.82
N ALA A 221 -31.40 -0.80 -8.21
CA ALA A 221 -32.17 -2.03 -8.40
C ALA A 221 -33.62 -1.89 -7.92
N LEU A 222 -33.83 -1.23 -6.77
CA LEU A 222 -35.16 -0.94 -6.25
C LEU A 222 -35.92 0.06 -7.15
N ALA A 223 -35.24 1.09 -7.65
CA ALA A 223 -35.86 2.10 -8.52
C ALA A 223 -36.28 1.52 -9.88
N ASN A 224 -35.61 0.48 -10.36
CA ASN A 224 -35.90 -0.17 -11.64
C ASN A 224 -36.64 -1.53 -11.48
N ASP A 225 -37.04 -1.88 -10.25
CA ASP A 225 -37.70 -3.15 -9.90
C ASP A 225 -36.98 -4.40 -10.47
N THR A 226 -35.65 -4.41 -10.40
CA THR A 226 -34.82 -5.51 -10.92
C THR A 226 -33.49 -5.65 -10.19
N LEU A 227 -33.13 -6.89 -9.83
CA LEU A 227 -31.78 -7.24 -9.37
C LEU A 227 -30.84 -7.66 -10.51
N ASP A 228 -31.34 -7.64 -11.76
CA ASP A 228 -30.55 -7.96 -12.95
C ASP A 228 -29.73 -6.76 -13.43
N LEU A 229 -28.86 -6.27 -12.54
CA LEU A 229 -27.91 -5.22 -12.85
C LEU A 229 -26.51 -5.84 -12.94
N PRO A 230 -25.73 -5.56 -14.00
CA PRO A 230 -24.37 -6.09 -14.13
C PRO A 230 -23.50 -5.83 -12.89
N THR A 231 -23.64 -4.65 -12.30
CA THR A 231 -22.91 -4.23 -11.08
C THR A 231 -23.23 -5.05 -9.83
N LEU A 232 -24.39 -5.71 -9.78
CA LEU A 232 -24.78 -6.60 -8.69
C LEU A 232 -24.34 -8.05 -8.94
N ARG A 233 -24.11 -8.43 -10.19
CA ARG A 233 -23.77 -9.80 -10.61
C ARG A 233 -22.27 -10.03 -10.80
N GLU A 234 -21.49 -8.98 -11.03
CA GLU A 234 -20.04 -9.09 -11.20
C GLU A 234 -19.37 -9.83 -10.03
N SER A 235 -18.52 -10.76 -10.41
CA SER A 235 -17.60 -11.50 -9.56
C SER A 235 -16.39 -10.65 -9.18
N VAL A 236 -15.69 -11.05 -8.13
CA VAL A 236 -14.42 -10.41 -7.73
C VAL A 236 -13.36 -10.53 -8.85
N ALA A 237 -13.40 -11.60 -9.65
CA ALA A 237 -12.50 -11.79 -10.78
C ALA A 237 -12.76 -10.76 -11.89
N GLU A 238 -14.02 -10.56 -12.29
CA GLU A 238 -14.38 -9.54 -13.27
C GLU A 238 -14.06 -8.13 -12.77
N VAL A 239 -14.26 -7.88 -11.47
CA VAL A 239 -13.85 -6.61 -10.85
C VAL A 239 -12.34 -6.38 -10.96
N ARG A 240 -11.56 -7.42 -10.67
CA ARG A 240 -10.11 -7.41 -10.78
C ARG A 240 -9.65 -7.13 -12.22
N GLU A 241 -10.29 -7.76 -13.21
CA GLU A 241 -9.99 -7.57 -14.62
C GLU A 241 -10.20 -6.11 -15.06
N TRP A 242 -11.35 -5.51 -14.73
CA TRP A 242 -11.57 -4.13 -15.15
C TRP A 242 -10.74 -3.13 -14.34
N LEU A 243 -10.38 -3.41 -13.08
CA LEU A 243 -9.44 -2.58 -12.31
C LEU A 243 -8.04 -2.53 -12.97
N ALA A 244 -7.64 -3.59 -13.69
CA ALA A 244 -6.41 -3.58 -14.47
C ALA A 244 -6.53 -2.75 -15.77
N ALA A 245 -7.75 -2.60 -16.32
CA ALA A 245 -8.01 -1.92 -17.59
C ALA A 245 -8.47 -0.45 -17.44
N TRP A 246 -8.88 -0.03 -16.24
CA TRP A 246 -9.40 1.30 -15.96
C TRP A 246 -8.53 1.99 -14.90
N ARG A 247 -8.36 3.31 -15.03
CA ARG A 247 -7.83 4.11 -13.91
C ARG A 247 -8.97 4.32 -12.92
N ALA A 248 -8.78 3.91 -11.68
CA ALA A 248 -9.81 4.01 -10.65
C ALA A 248 -9.25 4.58 -9.35
N TRP A 249 -10.07 5.35 -8.65
CA TRP A 249 -9.72 5.97 -7.38
C TRP A 249 -10.74 5.57 -6.32
N GLY A 250 -10.23 5.30 -5.12
CA GLY A 250 -11.02 4.93 -3.96
C GLY A 250 -10.88 5.98 -2.87
N LEU A 251 -12.01 6.39 -2.29
CA LEU A 251 -12.06 7.15 -1.05
C LEU A 251 -12.06 6.17 0.12
N TRP A 252 -11.02 6.22 0.95
CA TRP A 252 -10.81 5.33 2.08
C TRP A 252 -10.87 6.08 3.40
N ARG A 253 -11.25 5.39 4.48
CA ARG A 253 -11.06 5.84 5.86
C ARG A 253 -10.78 4.63 6.74
N ASP A 254 -9.62 4.64 7.39
CA ASP A 254 -9.18 3.59 8.33
C ASP A 254 -9.35 2.15 7.77
N GLY A 255 -9.05 1.97 6.48
CA GLY A 255 -9.14 0.68 5.79
C GLY A 255 -10.52 0.33 5.21
N ARG A 256 -11.55 1.14 5.44
CA ARG A 256 -12.86 0.96 4.79
C ARG A 256 -12.93 1.77 3.49
N LEU A 257 -13.30 1.13 2.39
CA LEU A 257 -13.62 1.81 1.14
C LEU A 257 -15.01 2.46 1.24
N LEU A 258 -15.07 3.78 1.11
CA LEU A 258 -16.27 4.60 1.30
C LEU A 258 -16.85 5.11 -0.02
N GLY A 259 -16.05 5.18 -1.07
CA GLY A 259 -16.47 5.64 -2.38
C GLY A 259 -15.45 5.29 -3.44
N MET A 260 -15.87 5.31 -4.70
CA MET A 260 -14.98 5.09 -5.82
C MET A 260 -15.44 5.83 -7.07
N VAL A 261 -14.53 5.99 -8.02
CA VAL A 261 -14.81 6.41 -9.38
C VAL A 261 -13.79 5.76 -10.30
N ARG A 262 -14.18 5.43 -11.52
CA ARG A 262 -13.24 4.99 -12.54
C ARG A 262 -13.33 5.86 -13.79
N ALA A 263 -12.23 5.94 -14.50
CA ALA A 263 -12.17 6.58 -15.80
C ALA A 263 -11.22 5.87 -16.77
N ARG A 264 -11.50 6.03 -18.06
CA ARG A 264 -10.65 5.55 -19.14
C ARG A 264 -10.77 6.46 -20.34
N GLN A 265 -9.68 6.66 -21.04
CA GLN A 265 -9.69 7.36 -22.31
C GLN A 265 -10.17 6.46 -23.45
N THR A 266 -10.93 7.01 -24.38
CA THR A 266 -11.25 6.35 -25.66
C THR A 266 -11.27 7.43 -26.74
N GLY A 267 -10.23 7.46 -27.57
CA GLY A 267 -9.99 8.58 -28.49
C GLY A 267 -9.77 9.90 -27.74
N ALA A 268 -10.55 10.92 -28.08
CA ALA A 268 -10.52 12.23 -27.42
C ALA A 268 -11.45 12.34 -26.20
N ASP A 269 -12.21 11.28 -25.90
CA ASP A 269 -13.17 11.26 -24.80
C ASP A 269 -12.55 10.62 -23.55
N TRP A 270 -12.80 11.25 -22.40
CA TRP A 270 -12.51 10.70 -21.07
C TRP A 270 -13.80 10.17 -20.46
N HIS A 271 -13.96 8.85 -20.50
CA HIS A 271 -15.15 8.18 -20.00
C HIS A 271 -15.06 8.01 -18.50
N ILE A 272 -15.97 8.62 -17.76
CA ILE A 272 -16.11 8.46 -16.31
C ILE A 272 -17.27 7.49 -16.04
N GLY A 273 -17.04 6.54 -15.15
CA GLY A 273 -18.04 5.55 -14.79
C GLY A 273 -17.91 5.09 -13.35
N ARG A 274 -18.92 4.35 -12.91
CA ARG A 274 -19.00 3.73 -11.57
C ARG A 274 -18.63 4.70 -10.45
N LEU A 275 -19.20 5.91 -10.51
CA LEU A 275 -19.15 6.84 -9.40
C LEU A 275 -20.04 6.30 -8.29
N ALA A 276 -19.44 5.98 -7.15
CA ALA A 276 -20.10 5.33 -6.03
C ALA A 276 -19.71 6.00 -4.72
N VAL A 277 -20.68 6.18 -3.83
CA VAL A 277 -20.47 6.61 -2.45
C VAL A 277 -21.38 5.79 -1.56
N ALA A 278 -20.82 5.23 -0.50
CA ALA A 278 -21.52 4.43 0.49
C ALA A 278 -22.81 5.15 0.95
N PRO A 279 -23.96 4.45 1.04
CA PRO A 279 -25.26 5.08 1.30
C PRO A 279 -25.28 5.97 2.55
N ASP A 280 -24.59 5.58 3.62
CA ASP A 280 -24.49 6.29 4.89
C ASP A 280 -23.75 7.64 4.81
N LEU A 281 -23.07 7.92 3.69
CA LEU A 281 -22.24 9.11 3.50
C LEU A 281 -22.69 10.01 2.34
N ARG A 282 -23.83 9.72 1.73
CA ARG A 282 -24.39 10.53 0.65
C ARG A 282 -24.86 11.90 1.14
N GLY A 283 -24.97 12.85 0.21
CA GLY A 283 -25.35 14.23 0.54
C GLY A 283 -24.22 15.09 1.14
N GLN A 284 -23.04 14.53 1.40
CA GLN A 284 -21.88 15.24 1.97
C GLN A 284 -20.91 15.79 0.91
N GLY A 285 -21.32 15.80 -0.37
CA GLY A 285 -20.48 16.28 -1.49
C GLY A 285 -19.36 15.34 -1.93
N LEU A 286 -19.24 14.13 -1.36
CA LEU A 286 -18.17 13.17 -1.70
C LEU A 286 -18.22 12.71 -3.16
N GLY A 287 -19.41 12.50 -3.73
CA GLY A 287 -19.57 12.11 -5.13
C GLY A 287 -19.05 13.18 -6.10
N ARG A 288 -19.35 14.45 -5.82
CA ARG A 288 -18.78 15.60 -6.55
C ARG A 288 -17.25 15.60 -6.51
N ARG A 289 -16.66 15.36 -5.33
CA ARG A 289 -15.20 15.35 -5.18
C ARG A 289 -14.53 14.22 -5.94
N LEU A 290 -15.10 13.02 -5.90
CA LEU A 290 -14.61 11.89 -6.70
C LEU A 290 -14.72 12.18 -8.20
N LEU A 291 -15.82 12.76 -8.66
CA LEU A 291 -15.98 13.17 -10.06
C LEU A 291 -14.91 14.19 -10.48
N GLN A 292 -14.71 15.25 -9.70
CA GLN A 292 -13.69 16.29 -9.95
C GLN A 292 -12.27 15.70 -9.96
N LEU A 293 -11.97 14.74 -9.08
CA LEU A 293 -10.70 14.02 -9.08
C LEU A 293 -10.50 13.24 -10.38
N ALA A 294 -11.52 12.51 -10.84
CA ALA A 294 -11.45 11.76 -12.08
C ALA A 294 -11.29 12.68 -13.31
N GLU A 295 -11.92 13.85 -13.31
CA GLU A 295 -11.72 14.89 -14.34
C GLU A 295 -10.29 15.44 -14.33
N ALA A 296 -9.76 15.79 -13.15
CA ALA A 296 -8.41 16.34 -12.99
C ALA A 296 -7.30 15.35 -13.40
N ALA A 297 -7.61 14.06 -13.45
CA ALA A 297 -6.68 13.01 -13.87
C ALA A 297 -6.60 12.82 -15.40
N ALA A 298 -7.42 13.53 -16.18
CA ALA A 298 -7.42 13.46 -17.63
C ALA A 298 -6.15 14.08 -18.23
N GLY A 299 -5.66 13.48 -19.32
CA GLY A 299 -4.51 13.99 -20.06
C GLY A 299 -4.86 15.25 -20.89
N PRO A 300 -3.84 16.02 -21.31
CA PRO A 300 -4.03 17.26 -22.09
C PRO A 300 -4.70 17.06 -23.46
N GLU A 301 -4.69 15.83 -23.99
CA GLU A 301 -5.31 15.44 -25.25
C GLU A 301 -6.84 15.24 -25.16
N VAL A 302 -7.38 15.10 -23.95
CA VAL A 302 -8.81 14.93 -23.71
C VAL A 302 -9.55 16.20 -24.09
N ARG A 303 -10.61 16.05 -24.90
CA ARG A 303 -11.45 17.17 -25.36
C ARG A 303 -12.82 17.17 -24.71
N ARG A 304 -13.27 16.04 -24.19
CA ARG A 304 -14.61 15.87 -23.66
C ARG A 304 -14.64 14.83 -22.55
N PHE A 305 -15.34 15.14 -21.47
CA PHE A 305 -15.74 14.17 -20.45
C PHE A 305 -17.08 13.56 -20.85
N ALA A 306 -17.17 12.24 -20.79
CA ALA A 306 -18.38 11.49 -21.12
C ALA A 306 -18.76 10.54 -19.98
N LEU A 307 -20.05 10.42 -19.67
CA LEU A 307 -20.54 9.47 -18.67
C LEU A 307 -21.95 9.00 -19.01
N SER A 308 -22.36 7.91 -18.36
CA SER A 308 -23.70 7.35 -18.48
C SER A 308 -24.27 7.04 -17.10
N THR A 309 -25.58 7.25 -16.93
CA THR A 309 -26.29 6.97 -15.68
C THR A 309 -27.73 6.52 -15.96
N GLY A 310 -28.39 5.89 -14.99
CA GLY A 310 -29.78 5.46 -15.13
C GLY A 310 -30.72 6.67 -15.27
N ALA A 311 -31.74 6.55 -16.11
CA ALA A 311 -32.75 7.59 -16.31
C ALA A 311 -33.57 7.84 -15.04
N ALA A 312 -33.71 6.80 -14.18
CA ALA A 312 -34.34 6.90 -12.88
C ALA A 312 -33.43 7.48 -11.79
N SER A 313 -32.11 7.62 -12.04
CA SER A 313 -31.12 8.08 -11.06
C SER A 313 -31.13 9.62 -10.88
N SER A 314 -32.26 10.17 -10.39
CA SER A 314 -32.48 11.62 -10.24
C SER A 314 -31.33 12.35 -9.50
N GLY A 315 -30.78 11.74 -8.45
CA GLY A 315 -29.65 12.30 -7.70
C GLY A 315 -28.36 12.41 -8.53
N ASN A 316 -28.08 11.41 -9.39
CA ASN A 316 -26.92 11.44 -10.28
C ASN A 316 -27.10 12.49 -11.38
N LEU A 317 -28.29 12.54 -11.99
CA LEU A 317 -28.62 13.53 -13.01
C LEU A 317 -28.48 14.96 -12.47
N ALA A 318 -28.98 15.22 -11.26
CA ALA A 318 -28.83 16.52 -10.60
C ALA A 318 -27.35 16.86 -10.30
N LEU A 319 -26.58 15.89 -9.81
CA LEU A 319 -25.14 16.05 -9.59
C LEU A 319 -24.41 16.43 -10.88
N TYR A 320 -24.57 15.64 -11.94
CA TYR A 320 -23.87 15.85 -13.21
C TYR A 320 -24.26 17.17 -13.87
N ALA A 321 -25.55 17.52 -13.87
CA ALA A 321 -26.02 18.82 -14.35
C ALA A 321 -25.37 19.98 -13.58
N SER A 322 -25.24 19.86 -12.24
CA SER A 322 -24.59 20.87 -11.41
C SER A 322 -23.09 21.04 -11.69
N GLU A 323 -22.44 20.00 -12.22
CA GLU A 323 -21.02 20.02 -12.62
C GLU A 323 -20.80 20.37 -14.10
N GLY A 324 -21.87 20.76 -14.81
CA GLY A 324 -21.83 21.27 -16.18
C GLY A 324 -22.02 20.21 -17.27
N TYR A 325 -22.36 18.97 -16.92
CA TYR A 325 -22.71 17.94 -17.90
C TYR A 325 -24.07 18.21 -18.53
N ARG A 326 -24.15 17.98 -19.84
CA ARG A 326 -25.37 18.09 -20.64
C ARG A 326 -25.72 16.74 -21.21
N THR A 327 -27.01 16.43 -21.23
CA THR A 327 -27.54 15.23 -21.87
C THR A 327 -27.29 15.28 -23.38
N LEU A 328 -26.67 14.25 -23.94
CA LEU A 328 -26.34 14.16 -25.37
C LEU A 328 -27.53 13.66 -26.20
N SER A 329 -28.33 12.75 -25.65
CA SER A 329 -29.49 12.13 -26.30
C SER A 329 -30.54 11.70 -25.26
N GLY A 330 -31.75 11.37 -25.70
CA GLY A 330 -32.77 10.75 -24.84
C GLY A 330 -32.29 9.42 -24.22
N ALA A 331 -33.01 8.93 -23.21
CA ALA A 331 -32.70 7.66 -22.57
C ALA A 331 -32.86 6.49 -23.56
N ILE A 332 -31.84 5.65 -23.69
CA ILE A 332 -31.86 4.40 -24.47
C ILE A 332 -31.73 3.27 -23.48
N ASP A 333 -32.67 2.32 -23.48
CA ASP A 333 -32.72 1.20 -22.54
C ASP A 333 -32.58 1.62 -21.07
N GLY A 334 -33.22 2.74 -20.70
CA GLY A 334 -33.17 3.28 -19.34
C GLY A 334 -31.84 3.97 -18.97
N VAL A 335 -30.92 4.17 -19.92
CA VAL A 335 -29.63 4.84 -19.68
C VAL A 335 -29.57 6.19 -20.39
N VAL A 336 -29.11 7.21 -19.66
CA VAL A 336 -28.88 8.58 -20.18
C VAL A 336 -27.38 8.81 -20.32
N SER A 337 -26.97 9.27 -21.50
CA SER A 337 -25.59 9.68 -21.78
C SER A 337 -25.43 11.19 -21.64
N LEU A 338 -24.41 11.61 -20.89
CA LEU A 338 -24.10 13.02 -20.64
C LEU A 338 -22.64 13.32 -20.99
N ALA A 339 -22.38 14.56 -21.39
CA ALA A 339 -21.03 15.03 -21.65
C ALA A 339 -20.80 16.49 -21.26
N LYS A 340 -19.53 16.81 -21.06
CA LYS A 340 -19.01 18.13 -20.70
C LYS A 340 -17.70 18.35 -21.47
N ASP A 341 -17.53 19.51 -22.09
CA ASP A 341 -16.27 19.83 -22.77
C ASP A 341 -15.14 19.95 -21.75
N ALA A 342 -13.98 19.38 -22.06
CA ALA A 342 -12.79 19.59 -21.25
C ALA A 342 -12.29 21.01 -21.50
N GLN A 343 -12.32 21.87 -20.48
CA GLN A 343 -11.69 23.17 -20.60
C GLN A 343 -10.18 22.99 -20.78
N PRO A 344 -9.52 23.69 -21.71
CA PRO A 344 -8.07 23.67 -21.79
C PRO A 344 -7.51 24.15 -20.45
N ILE A 345 -6.62 23.35 -19.85
CA ILE A 345 -5.88 23.78 -18.67
C ILE A 345 -5.03 24.98 -19.10
N LEU A 346 -5.49 26.20 -18.79
CA LEU A 346 -4.65 27.37 -18.80
C LEU A 346 -3.56 27.11 -17.76
N ALA A 347 -2.33 26.90 -18.22
CA ALA A 347 -1.18 26.76 -17.34
C ALA A 347 -1.15 27.94 -16.38
N ALA A 348 -1.42 27.68 -15.10
CA ALA A 348 -1.30 28.69 -14.07
C ALA A 348 0.17 29.14 -14.02
N VAL A 349 0.33 30.46 -14.03
CA VAL A 349 1.58 31.22 -13.91
C VAL A 349 2.48 30.62 -12.83
N GLY A 350 3.78 30.55 -13.13
CA GLY A 350 4.81 29.96 -12.28
C GLY A 350 4.83 30.49 -10.83
N PRO A 351 5.49 29.77 -9.92
CA PRO A 351 5.47 30.09 -8.51
C PRO A 351 6.00 31.51 -8.27
N ALA A 352 5.16 32.35 -7.67
CA ALA A 352 5.58 33.60 -7.09
C ALA A 352 6.65 33.30 -6.03
N GLU A 353 7.75 34.06 -6.11
CA GLU A 353 8.89 34.00 -5.19
C GLU A 353 8.39 34.06 -3.73
N VAL A 354 8.69 33.02 -2.98
CA VAL A 354 8.57 33.05 -1.51
C VAL A 354 9.75 33.85 -0.99
N GLU A 355 9.46 35.08 -0.59
CA GLU A 355 10.38 35.97 0.13
C GLU A 355 10.91 35.25 1.38
N THR A 356 12.21 34.97 1.39
CA THR A 356 12.89 34.25 2.46
C THR A 356 13.08 35.19 3.65
N VAL A 357 12.21 35.06 4.66
CA VAL A 357 12.45 35.63 5.97
C VAL A 357 13.62 34.86 6.62
N ARG A 358 14.79 35.50 6.70
CA ARG A 358 15.94 34.97 7.46
C ARG A 358 15.60 34.96 8.96
N PRO A 359 15.91 33.90 9.70
CA PRO A 359 15.89 33.95 11.16
C PRO A 359 17.11 34.75 11.67
N ASP A 360 16.84 35.68 12.59
CA ASP A 360 17.81 36.46 13.37
C ASP A 360 18.67 35.53 14.25
N PRO A 361 20.02 35.62 14.24
CA PRO A 361 20.86 34.76 15.06
C PRO A 361 20.92 35.28 16.50
N ARG A 362 20.37 34.50 17.44
CA ARG A 362 20.76 34.54 18.85
C ARG A 362 20.86 33.15 19.43
#